data_AF-A0A0P9QUT6-F1
#
_entry.id   AF-A0A0P9QUT6-F1
#
_cell.length_a   1.000
_cell.length_b   1.000
_cell.length_c   1.000
_cell.angle_alpha   90.00
_cell.angle_beta   90.00
_cell.angle_gamma   90.00
#
_symmetry.space_group_name_H-M   'P 1'
#
loop_
_entity.id
_entity.type
_entity.pdbx_description
1 polymer ?
#
loop_
_entity_poly.entity_id
_entity_poly.type
_entity_poly.pdbx_seq_one_letter_code
_entity_poly.pdbx_strand_id
1 'polypeptide(L)'
;MKINFNFFAFFFGPVYLFILGLWKKNLCIIAIMIVVSVALNIVMDMFEFRYAKEASSALGFAFNSLYGQLTNYAYYLKEVRGEQGWNPFEGLRW
;
A
#
# COMPACT_ATOMS: atom_id res chain seq x y z
N MET A 1 -20.98 2.25 0.61
CA MET A 1 -20.18 1.50 -0.39
C MET A 1 -19.37 0.47 0.35
N LYS A 2 -19.50 -0.82 0.01
CA LYS A 2 -18.52 -1.83 0.45
C LYS A 2 -17.27 -1.58 -0.37
N ILE A 3 -16.17 -1.18 0.26
CA ILE A 3 -14.87 -1.11 -0.41
C ILE A 3 -14.48 -2.55 -0.68
N ASN A 4 -14.69 -3.01 -1.91
CA ASN A 4 -14.28 -4.36 -2.32
C ASN A 4 -12.75 -4.38 -2.42
N PHE A 5 -12.14 -5.53 -2.13
CA PHE A 5 -10.71 -5.73 -2.32
C PHE A 5 -10.38 -5.77 -3.83
N ASN A 6 -9.35 -5.05 -4.26
CA ASN A 6 -8.92 -5.03 -5.65
C ASN A 6 -7.85 -6.12 -5.90
N PHE A 7 -8.25 -7.17 -6.61
CA PHE A 7 -7.38 -8.30 -6.95
C PHE A 7 -6.17 -7.90 -7.79
N PHE A 8 -6.34 -7.02 -8.79
CA PHE A 8 -5.23 -6.59 -9.64
C PHE A 8 -4.22 -5.73 -8.88
N ALA A 9 -4.69 -4.84 -8.02
CA ALA A 9 -3.82 -4.03 -7.18
C ALA A 9 -3.04 -4.87 -6.16
N PHE A 10 -3.57 -6.00 -5.71
CA PHE A 10 -2.83 -6.89 -4.83
C PHE A 10 -1.55 -7.43 -5.50
N PHE A 11 -1.62 -7.86 -6.76
CA PHE A 11 -0.46 -8.40 -7.47
C PHE A 11 0.40 -7.33 -8.14
N PHE A 12 -0.22 -6.24 -8.61
CA PHE A 12 0.43 -5.25 -9.47
C PHE A 12 0.38 -3.83 -8.91
N GLY A 13 0.15 -3.66 -7.60
CA GLY A 13 -0.15 -2.39 -6.94
C GLY A 13 0.64 -1.18 -7.45
N PRO A 14 1.97 -1.16 -7.32
CA PRO A 14 2.77 -0.02 -7.75
C PRO A 14 2.55 0.40 -9.20
N VAL A 15 2.50 -0.56 -10.13
CA VAL A 15 2.30 -0.29 -11.57
C VAL A 15 0.84 0.06 -11.86
N TYR A 16 -0.08 -0.67 -11.25
CA TYR A 16 -1.51 -0.54 -11.47
C TYR A 16 -2.05 0.83 -11.04
N LEU A 17 -1.60 1.37 -9.90
CA LEU A 17 -2.01 2.71 -9.48
C LEU A 17 -1.50 3.81 -10.42
N PHE A 18 -0.34 3.63 -11.07
CA PHE A 18 0.11 4.56 -12.10
C PHE A 18 -0.78 4.50 -13.34
N ILE A 19 -1.18 3.29 -13.77
CA ILE A 19 -2.13 3.11 -14.89
C ILE A 19 -3.46 3.81 -14.58
N LEU A 20 -3.96 3.69 -13.35
CA LEU A 20 -5.17 4.37 -12.90
C LEU A 20 -4.99 5.89 -12.69
N GLY A 21 -3.78 6.42 -12.85
CA GLY A 21 -3.45 7.83 -12.63
C GLY A 21 -3.55 8.27 -11.16
N LEU A 22 -3.42 7.33 -10.21
CA LEU A 22 -3.42 7.56 -8.75
C LEU A 22 -2.00 7.86 -8.22
N TRP A 23 -1.20 8.59 -8.99
CA TRP A 23 0.25 8.73 -8.79
C TRP A 23 0.64 9.33 -7.43
N LYS A 24 -0.07 10.35 -6.94
CA LYS A 24 0.21 10.99 -5.63
C LYS A 24 0.11 10.01 -4.47
N LYS A 25 -1.03 9.31 -4.36
CA LYS A 25 -1.27 8.30 -3.32
C LYS A 25 -0.29 7.14 -3.47
N ASN A 26 0.02 6.73 -4.71
CA ASN A 26 1.00 5.68 -4.97
C ASN A 26 2.40 6.04 -4.45
N LEU A 27 2.88 7.26 -4.73
CA LEU A 27 4.17 7.74 -4.21
C LEU A 27 4.20 7.76 -2.68
N CYS A 28 3.11 8.16 -2.03
CA CYS A 28 3.01 8.08 -0.56
C CYS A 28 3.05 6.64 -0.04
N ILE A 29 2.35 5.69 -0.70
CA ILE A 29 2.40 4.27 -0.32
C ILE A 29 3.84 3.75 -0.47
N ILE A 30 4.51 4.04 -1.59
CA ILE A 30 5.91 3.63 -1.82
C ILE A 30 6.84 4.21 -0.76
N ALA A 31 6.69 5.49 -0.41
CA ALA A 31 7.49 6.11 0.65
C ALA A 31 7.28 5.42 2.01
N ILE A 32 6.03 5.11 2.38
CA ILE A 32 5.70 4.35 3.59
C ILE A 32 6.34 2.96 3.54
N MET A 33 6.26 2.26 2.40
CA MET A 33 6.84 0.93 2.22
C MET A 33 8.35 0.96 2.47
N ILE A 34 9.06 1.94 1.91
CA ILE A 34 10.51 2.10 2.11
C ILE A 34 10.82 2.32 3.58
N VAL A 35 10.14 3.29 4.24
CA VAL A 35 10.38 3.61 5.65
C VAL A 35 10.12 2.40 6.54
N VAL A 36 9.00 1.70 6.35
CA VAL A 36 8.64 0.52 7.15
C VAL A 36 9.61 -0.63 6.90
N SER A 37 10.03 -0.86 5.65
CA SER A 37 10.99 -1.93 5.33
C SER A 37 12.36 -1.66 5.93
N VAL A 38 12.86 -0.42 5.85
CA VAL A 38 14.13 -0.02 6.45
C VAL A 38 14.07 -0.15 7.97
N ALA A 39 13.00 0.34 8.60
CA ALA A 39 12.82 0.23 10.05
C ALA A 39 12.77 -1.23 10.50
N LEU A 40 12.03 -2.08 9.77
CA LEU A 40 11.95 -3.51 10.08
C LEU A 40 13.33 -4.18 9.97
N ASN A 41 14.09 -3.90 8.91
CA ASN A 41 15.44 -4.45 8.74
C ASN A 41 16.38 -4.06 9.88
N ILE A 42 16.39 -2.77 10.27
CA ILE A 42 17.20 -2.29 11.41
C ILE A 42 16.84 -3.06 12.70
N VAL A 43 15.55 -3.23 12.98
CA VAL A 43 15.09 -3.98 14.17
C VAL A 43 15.51 -5.45 14.09
N MET A 44 15.34 -6.09 12.94
CA MET A 44 15.70 -7.51 12.78
C MET A 44 17.20 -7.74 12.93
N ASP A 45 18.04 -6.85 12.39
CA ASP A 45 19.49 -6.93 12.50
C ASP A 45 19.96 -6.69 13.95
N MET A 46 19.35 -5.74 14.67
CA MET A 46 19.71 -5.40 16.04
C MET A 46 19.47 -6.55 17.03
N PHE A 47 18.44 -7.36 16.80
CA PHE A 47 18.03 -8.46 17.68
C PHE A 47 18.40 -9.84 17.13
N GLU A 48 19.19 -9.92 16.06
CA GLU A 48 19.56 -11.17 15.37
C GLU A 48 18.32 -12.07 15.12
N PHE A 49 17.25 -11.47 14.61
CA PHE A 49 15.95 -12.12 14.56
C PHE A 49 15.97 -13.34 13.64
N ARG A 50 15.82 -14.53 14.22
CA ARG A 50 15.91 -15.83 13.55
C ARG A 50 15.02 -15.97 12.31
N TYR A 51 13.88 -15.29 12.28
CA TYR A 51 12.89 -15.38 11.21
C TYR A 51 12.81 -14.11 10.35
N ALA A 52 13.93 -13.41 10.17
CA ALA A 52 13.96 -12.15 9.43
C ALA A 52 13.42 -12.29 7.99
N LYS A 53 13.75 -13.40 7.31
CA LYS A 53 13.30 -13.66 5.94
C LYS A 53 11.78 -13.83 5.85
N GLU A 54 11.20 -14.55 6.79
CA GLU A 54 9.77 -14.78 6.90
C GLU A 54 9.03 -13.48 7.22
N ALA A 55 9.59 -12.66 8.13
CA ALA A 55 9.04 -11.36 8.46
C ALA A 55 9.06 -10.40 7.25
N SER A 56 10.16 -10.33 6.49
CA SER A 56 10.21 -9.55 5.25
C SER A 56 9.19 -10.04 4.21
N SER A 57 9.00 -11.36 4.10
CA SER A 57 8.02 -11.95 3.18
C SER A 57 6.59 -11.60 3.59
N ALA A 58 6.27 -11.71 4.88
CA ALA A 58 4.98 -11.32 5.45
C ALA A 58 4.71 -9.83 5.25
N LEU A 59 5.73 -8.97 5.41
CA LEU A 59 5.62 -7.54 5.13
C LEU A 59 5.29 -7.26 3.66
N GLY A 60 5.90 -7.99 2.73
CA GLY A 60 5.55 -7.91 1.30
C GLY A 60 4.07 -8.25 1.05
N PHE A 61 3.57 -9.32 1.66
CA PHE A 61 2.13 -9.66 1.60
C PHE A 61 1.24 -8.58 2.21
N ALA A 62 1.67 -7.95 3.31
CA ALA A 62 0.94 -6.84 3.92
C ALA A 62 0.86 -5.62 2.99
N PHE A 63 1.94 -5.27 2.30
CA PHE A 63 1.92 -4.18 1.31
C PHE A 63 1.04 -4.49 0.11
N ASN A 64 1.09 -5.71 -0.42
CA ASN A 64 0.19 -6.14 -1.49
C ASN A 64 -1.28 -6.05 -1.03
N SER A 65 -1.57 -6.50 0.18
CA SER A 65 -2.91 -6.40 0.78
C SER A 65 -3.35 -4.94 0.97
N LEU A 66 -2.42 -4.04 1.32
CA LEU A 66 -2.69 -2.62 1.44
C LEU A 66 -3.09 -2.02 0.09
N TYR A 67 -2.35 -2.34 -0.99
CA TYR A 67 -2.74 -1.94 -2.34
C TYR A 67 -4.13 -2.46 -2.73
N GLY A 68 -4.41 -3.74 -2.47
CA GLY A 68 -5.72 -4.33 -2.74
C GLY A 68 -6.86 -3.59 -2.02
N GLN A 69 -6.67 -3.22 -0.76
CA GLN A 69 -7.70 -2.55 0.04
C GLN A 69 -7.93 -1.09 -0.37
N LEU A 70 -6.86 -0.35 -0.68
CA LEU A 70 -6.97 1.10 -0.91
C LEU A 70 -7.44 1.46 -2.33
N THR A 71 -7.13 0.64 -3.33
CA THR A 71 -7.21 1.05 -4.73
C THR A 71 -8.63 1.40 -5.18
N ASN A 72 -9.61 0.57 -4.87
CA ASN A 72 -10.99 0.79 -5.31
C ASN A 72 -11.56 2.09 -4.75
N TYR A 73 -11.23 2.42 -3.50
CA TYR A 73 -11.70 3.64 -2.88
C TYR A 73 -10.95 4.88 -3.38
N ALA A 74 -9.63 4.79 -3.55
CA ALA A 74 -8.82 5.85 -4.13
C ALA A 74 -9.28 6.18 -5.57
N TYR A 75 -9.62 5.17 -6.35
CA TYR A 75 -10.17 5.33 -7.68
C TYR A 75 -11.55 6.00 -7.65
N TYR A 76 -12.43 5.59 -6.72
CA TYR A 76 -13.73 6.23 -6.53
C TYR A 76 -13.62 7.72 -6.18
N LEU A 77 -12.73 8.09 -5.23
CA LEU A 77 -12.49 9.49 -4.89
C LEU A 77 -12.07 10.31 -6.11
N LYS A 78 -11.18 9.76 -6.93
CA LYS A 78 -10.71 10.42 -8.15
C LYS A 78 -11.83 10.60 -9.17
N GLU A 79 -12.50 9.53 -9.57
CA GLU A 79 -13.44 9.56 -10.69
C GLU A 79 -14.78 10.20 -10.34
N VAL A 80 -15.26 10.02 -9.11
CA VAL A 80 -16.60 10.49 -8.71
C VAL A 80 -16.53 11.84 -7.98
N ARG A 81 -15.48 12.09 -7.20
CA ARG A 81 -15.36 13.33 -6.42
C ARG A 81 -14.33 14.31 -6.98
N GLY A 82 -13.52 13.90 -7.97
CA GLY A 82 -12.40 14.71 -8.46
C GLY A 82 -11.28 14.89 -7.42
N GLU A 83 -11.30 14.11 -6.34
CA GLU A 83 -10.37 14.25 -5.22
C GLU A 83 -9.11 13.41 -5.47
N GLN A 84 -7.98 14.07 -5.76
CA GLN A 84 -6.69 13.42 -5.93
C GLN A 84 -5.63 14.00 -4.97
N GLY A 85 -5.80 13.69 -3.68
CA GLY A 85 -4.90 14.08 -2.59
C GLY A 85 -3.66 13.19 -2.44
N TRP A 86 -2.80 13.56 -1.49
CA TRP A 86 -1.58 12.80 -1.14
C TRP A 86 -1.81 11.73 -0.07
N ASN A 87 -2.81 11.91 0.79
CA ASN A 87 -3.11 10.92 1.83
C ASN A 87 -3.62 9.61 1.20
N PRO A 88 -2.87 8.49 1.27
CA PRO A 88 -3.30 7.23 0.67
C PRO A 88 -4.44 6.56 1.45
N PHE A 89 -4.65 6.95 2.71
CA PHE A 89 -5.69 6.42 3.60
C PHE A 89 -6.97 7.26 3.61
N GLU A 90 -7.07 8.24 2.73
CA GLU A 90 -8.24 9.12 2.66
C GLU A 90 -9.52 8.33 2.45
N GLY A 91 -10.49 8.55 3.35
CA GLY A 91 -11.82 7.95 3.35
C GLY A 91 -11.89 6.44 3.57
N LEU A 92 -10.81 5.82 4.08
CA LEU A 92 -10.93 4.57 4.82
C LEU A 92 -11.94 4.75 5.96
N ARG A 93 -12.97 3.90 6.00
CA ARG A 93 -13.94 3.81 7.08
C ARG A 93 -13.85 2.40 7.65
N TRP A 94 -13.54 2.33 8.94
CA TRP A 94 -13.43 1.13 9.76
C TRP A 94 -14.78 0.83 10.40
#